data_AF-A0A8H2ZR39-F1
#
_entry.id   AF-A0A8H2ZR39-F1
#
_cell.length_a   1.000
_cell.length_b   1.000
_cell.length_c   1.000
_cell.angle_alpha   90.00
_cell.angle_beta   90.00
_cell.angle_gamma   90.00
#
_symmetry.space_group_name_H-M   'P 1'
#
loop_
_entity.id
_entity.type
_entity.pdbx_description
1 polymer ?
#
loop_
_entity_poly.entity_id
_entity_poly.type
_entity_poly.pdbx_seq_one_letter_code
_entity_poly.pdbx_strand_id
1 'polypeptide(L)'
;MGTVHGGCISTVFDVCTSVALMGRYSDANWGGGGVSRGLNVTYLKGIIVKDETGEGESENDVLVECEVVGGVGKRNVVLRGTMKRRNGQVLAICEHSKVNIVRVELPGEKKGLRGEKKEKEAKL
;
A
#
# COMPACT_ATOMS: atom_id res chain seq x y z
N MET A 1 -26.64 -4.72 -12.09
CA MET A 1 -25.19 -4.78 -11.81
C MET A 1 -24.90 -3.70 -10.79
N GLY A 2 -24.57 -4.08 -9.55
CA GLY A 2 -24.36 -3.14 -8.44
C GLY A 2 -23.23 -3.61 -7.53
N THR A 3 -22.22 -4.29 -8.10
CA THR A 3 -21.09 -4.83 -7.34
C THR A 3 -19.82 -4.09 -7.68
N VAL A 4 -18.95 -3.90 -6.68
CA VAL A 4 -17.64 -3.27 -6.87
C VAL A 4 -16.79 -4.12 -7.82
N HIS A 5 -16.23 -3.48 -8.84
CA HIS A 5 -15.35 -4.14 -9.81
C HIS A 5 -14.04 -4.60 -9.16
N GLY A 6 -13.49 -5.73 -9.61
CA GLY A 6 -12.24 -6.27 -9.08
C GLY A 6 -11.06 -5.30 -9.17
N GLY A 7 -10.97 -4.54 -10.26
CA GLY A 7 -9.95 -3.48 -10.39
C GLY A 7 -10.07 -2.38 -9.33
N CYS A 8 -11.29 -2.01 -8.93
CA CYS A 8 -11.49 -1.05 -7.84
C CYS A 8 -11.00 -1.62 -6.50
N ILE A 9 -11.38 -2.86 -6.20
CA ILE A 9 -10.93 -3.58 -4.99
C ILE A 9 -9.39 -3.69 -4.98
N SER A 10 -8.78 -3.98 -6.13
CA SER A 10 -7.31 -4.05 -6.26
C SER A 10 -6.65 -2.71 -5.96
N THR A 11 -7.19 -1.60 -6.48
CA THR A 11 -6.67 -0.26 -6.19
C THR A 11 -6.77 0.08 -4.71
N VAL A 12 -7.86 -0.28 -4.04
CA VAL A 12 -7.99 -0.10 -2.58
C VAL A 12 -6.88 -0.85 -1.85
N PHE A 13 -6.62 -2.11 -2.21
CA PHE A 13 -5.51 -2.86 -1.64
C PHE A 13 -4.15 -2.23 -1.93
N ASP A 14 -3.91 -1.73 -3.15
CA ASP A 14 -2.66 -1.05 -3.50
C ASP A 14 -2.39 0.14 -2.57
N VAL A 15 -3.38 1.02 -2.43
CA VAL A 15 -3.27 2.22 -1.59
C VAL A 15 -3.11 1.84 -0.12
N CYS A 16 -3.97 0.97 0.42
CA CYS A 16 -3.93 0.60 1.84
C CYS A 16 -2.61 -0.08 2.23
N THR A 17 -2.08 -0.96 1.37
CA THR A 17 -0.77 -1.60 1.62
C THR A 17 0.39 -0.61 1.53
N SER A 18 0.33 0.40 0.65
CA SER A 18 1.31 1.49 0.64
C SER A 18 1.28 2.31 1.92
N VAL A 19 0.08 2.63 2.43
CA VAL A 19 -0.09 3.35 3.70
C VAL A 19 0.46 2.54 4.87
N ALA A 20 0.19 1.23 4.91
CA ALA A 20 0.74 0.35 5.95
C ALA A 20 2.28 0.32 5.95
N LEU A 21 2.89 0.34 4.75
CA LEU A 21 4.34 0.39 4.63
C LEU A 21 4.92 1.75 5.08
N MET A 22 4.31 2.85 4.65
CA MET A 22 4.76 4.21 5.02
C MET A 22 4.62 4.47 6.52
N GLY A 23 3.48 4.09 7.12
CA GLY A 23 3.20 4.38 8.53
C GLY A 23 4.12 3.63 9.49
N ARG A 24 4.59 2.43 9.13
CA ARG A 24 5.40 1.59 10.02
C ARG A 24 6.91 1.72 9.77
N TYR A 25 7.33 2.14 8.58
CA TYR A 25 8.73 2.05 8.12
C TYR A 25 9.26 3.32 7.45
N SER A 26 8.78 4.50 7.87
CA SER A 26 9.30 5.80 7.45
C SER A 26 10.84 5.88 7.55
N ASP A 27 11.41 5.30 8.60
CA ASP A 27 12.84 5.36 8.90
C ASP A 27 13.68 4.39 8.05
N ALA A 28 13.02 3.44 7.37
CA ALA A 28 13.69 2.45 6.51
C ALA A 28 14.01 2.98 5.09
N ASN A 29 13.89 4.29 4.86
CA ASN A 29 14.09 4.94 3.57
C ASN A 29 13.20 4.36 2.45
N TRP A 30 11.99 3.90 2.77
CA TRP A 30 11.01 3.51 1.76
C TRP A 30 10.32 4.76 1.22
N GLY A 31 10.89 5.34 0.16
CA GLY A 31 10.53 6.63 -0.43
C GLY A 31 9.10 6.68 -0.99
N GLY A 32 8.10 6.80 -0.13
CA GLY A 32 6.69 6.93 -0.49
C GLY A 32 5.95 5.61 -0.69
N GLY A 33 6.39 4.51 -0.09
CA GLY A 33 5.69 3.22 -0.16
C GLY A 33 6.16 2.28 -1.29
N GLY A 34 7.15 2.68 -2.09
CA GLY A 34 7.73 1.85 -3.15
C GLY A 34 6.78 1.62 -4.33
N VAL A 35 7.23 0.85 -5.32
CA VAL A 35 6.43 0.53 -6.52
C VAL A 35 5.99 -0.93 -6.52
N SER A 36 4.77 -1.14 -7.00
CA SER A 36 4.13 -2.45 -7.10
C SER A 36 4.84 -3.30 -8.16
N ARG A 37 5.32 -4.50 -7.78
CA ARG A 37 5.85 -5.51 -8.71
C ARG A 37 4.87 -6.63 -9.00
N GLY A 38 3.94 -6.85 -8.09
CA GLY A 38 2.90 -7.84 -8.22
C GLY A 38 1.85 -7.63 -7.14
N LEU A 39 0.60 -7.56 -7.57
CA LEU A 39 -0.57 -7.50 -6.71
C LEU A 39 -1.48 -8.65 -7.11
N ASN A 40 -1.55 -9.67 -6.27
CA ASN A 40 -2.46 -10.79 -6.46
C ASN A 40 -3.65 -10.62 -5.53
N VAL A 41 -4.87 -10.66 -6.07
CA VAL A 41 -6.10 -10.49 -5.31
C VAL A 41 -7.00 -11.69 -5.54
N THR A 42 -7.44 -12.30 -4.45
CA THR A 42 -8.46 -13.35 -4.48
C THR A 42 -9.79 -12.75 -4.01
N TYR A 43 -10.78 -12.73 -4.91
CA TYR A 43 -12.13 -12.25 -4.63
C TYR A 43 -12.99 -13.42 -4.15
N LEU A 44 -13.37 -13.40 -2.87
CA LEU A 44 -14.16 -14.48 -2.27
C LEU A 44 -15.66 -14.20 -2.38
N LYS A 45 -16.07 -12.94 -2.19
CA LYS A 45 -17.48 -12.52 -2.18
C LYS A 45 -17.65 -11.14 -2.81
N GLY A 46 -18.78 -10.96 -3.49
CA GLY A 46 -19.16 -9.67 -4.07
C GLY A 46 -19.45 -8.62 -3.01
N ILE A 47 -18.98 -7.41 -3.26
CA ILE A 47 -19.29 -6.21 -2.48
C ILE A 47 -20.41 -5.48 -3.22
N ILE A 48 -21.60 -5.44 -2.64
CA ILE A 48 -22.76 -4.80 -3.25
C ILE A 48 -22.73 -3.32 -2.84
N VAL A 49 -22.81 -2.43 -3.81
CA VAL A 49 -23.02 -1.00 -3.61
C VAL A 49 -24.52 -0.80 -3.45
N LYS A 50 -24.97 -0.48 -2.23
CA LYS A 50 -26.36 -0.07 -1.99
C LYS A 50 -26.46 1.44 -2.10
N ASP A 51 -27.52 1.93 -2.74
CA ASP A 51 -27.82 3.36 -2.81
C ASP A 51 -28.17 3.92 -1.44
N GLU A 52 -27.85 5.21 -1.25
CA GLU A 52 -27.93 5.99 -0.02
C GLU A 52 -29.39 6.16 0.49
N THR A 53 -30.37 5.72 -0.29
CA THR A 53 -31.81 5.72 0.01
C THR A 53 -32.29 4.47 0.75
N GLY A 54 -31.43 3.45 0.93
CA GLY A 54 -31.74 2.26 1.72
C GLY A 54 -31.45 2.45 3.20
N GLU A 55 -32.42 2.15 4.07
CA GLU A 55 -32.25 2.07 5.52
C GLU A 55 -31.12 1.09 5.87
N GLY A 56 -29.91 1.60 6.13
CA GLY A 56 -28.75 0.77 6.48
C GLY A 56 -27.40 1.35 6.05
N GLU A 57 -27.06 2.58 6.47
CA GLU A 57 -25.78 3.26 6.22
C GLU A 57 -24.52 2.46 6.62
N SER A 58 -24.65 1.31 7.30
CA SER A 58 -23.53 0.53 7.84
C SER A 58 -23.28 -0.83 7.17
N GLU A 59 -24.07 -1.24 6.18
CA GLU A 59 -23.90 -2.56 5.53
C GLU A 59 -22.88 -2.57 4.38
N ASN A 60 -22.56 -1.39 3.82
CA ASN A 60 -21.60 -1.25 2.72
C ASN A 60 -20.15 -1.09 3.20
N ASP A 61 -19.94 -0.78 4.49
CA ASP A 61 -18.63 -0.55 5.05
C ASP A 61 -17.75 -1.81 4.99
N VAL A 62 -16.51 -1.61 4.52
CA VAL A 62 -15.47 -2.64 4.55
C VAL A 62 -14.26 -2.14 5.33
N LEU A 63 -13.73 -3.02 6.17
CA LEU A 63 -12.47 -2.83 6.86
C LEU A 63 -11.37 -3.48 6.03
N VAL A 64 -10.30 -2.74 5.75
CA VAL A 64 -9.11 -3.23 5.06
C VAL A 64 -7.96 -3.24 6.04
N GLU A 65 -7.53 -4.45 6.41
CA GLU A 65 -6.39 -4.67 7.28
C GLU A 65 -5.18 -5.02 6.41
N CYS A 66 -4.07 -4.33 6.62
CA CYS A 66 -2.83 -4.60 5.89
C CYS A 66 -1.67 -4.81 6.86
N GLU A 67 -0.86 -5.82 6.58
CA GLU A 67 0.32 -6.15 7.37
C GLU A 67 1.53 -6.43 6.47
N VAL A 68 2.71 -6.15 6.99
CA VAL A 68 3.96 -6.60 6.37
C VAL A 68 4.19 -8.06 6.75
N VAL A 69 4.41 -8.91 5.75
CA VAL A 69 4.70 -10.32 5.99
C VAL A 69 6.16 -10.46 6.39
N GLY A 70 6.39 -10.84 7.65
CA GLY A 70 7.74 -11.00 8.21
C GLY A 70 8.38 -9.66 8.53
N GLY A 71 9.19 -9.13 7.62
CA GLY A 71 9.92 -7.88 7.84
C GLY A 71 10.15 -7.10 6.55
N VAL A 72 10.55 -5.84 6.69
CA VAL A 72 10.86 -4.98 5.55
C VAL A 72 12.32 -5.15 5.14
N GLY A 73 12.53 -5.62 3.92
CA GLY A 73 13.86 -5.67 3.31
C GLY A 73 14.33 -4.28 2.86
N LYS A 74 15.63 -4.15 2.60
CA LYS A 74 16.21 -2.91 2.05
C LYS A 74 15.58 -2.51 0.71
N ARG A 75 15.24 -3.51 -0.11
CA ARG A 75 14.74 -3.31 -1.48
C ARG A 75 13.38 -3.95 -1.75
N ASN A 76 13.00 -5.02 -1.06
CA ASN A 76 11.75 -5.73 -1.33
C ASN A 76 10.93 -5.88 -0.05
N VAL A 77 9.62 -5.88 -0.21
CA VAL A 77 8.67 -6.20 0.85
C VAL A 77 7.51 -6.98 0.25
N VAL A 78 6.95 -7.89 1.05
CA VAL A 78 5.69 -8.55 0.77
C VAL A 78 4.69 -8.10 1.83
N LEU A 79 3.54 -7.64 1.40
CA LEU A 79 2.43 -7.26 2.27
C LEU A 79 1.25 -8.19 2.04
N ARG A 80 0.43 -8.36 3.06
CA ARG A 80 -0.88 -9.01 2.97
C ARG A 80 -1.97 -8.02 3.30
N GLY A 81 -3.07 -8.11 2.57
CA GLY A 81 -4.28 -7.35 2.82
C GLY A 81 -5.46 -8.29 3.02
N THR A 82 -6.31 -7.99 3.99
CA THR A 82 -7.59 -8.67 4.17
C THR A 82 -8.71 -7.63 4.21
N MET A 83 -9.68 -7.77 3.31
CA MET A 83 -10.88 -6.94 3.28
C MET A 83 -12.03 -7.71 3.92
N LYS A 84 -12.64 -7.15 4.96
CA LYS A 84 -13.70 -7.78 5.76
C LYS A 84 -14.87 -6.82 5.97
N ARG A 85 -16.07 -7.35 6.16
CA ARG A 85 -17.19 -6.59 6.74
C ARG A 85 -16.98 -6.39 8.23
N ARG A 86 -17.75 -5.48 8.83
CA ARG A 86 -17.78 -5.28 10.30
C ARG A 86 -18.12 -6.55 11.08
N ASN A 87 -18.89 -7.47 10.49
CA ASN A 87 -19.20 -8.78 11.09
C ASN A 87 -18.07 -9.83 10.94
N GLY A 88 -16.90 -9.45 10.44
CA GLY A 88 -15.73 -10.33 10.27
C GLY A 88 -15.73 -11.16 8.99
N GLN A 89 -16.78 -11.10 8.16
CA GLN A 89 -16.83 -11.86 6.92
C GLN A 89 -15.80 -11.35 5.92
N VAL A 90 -14.87 -12.22 5.50
CA VAL A 90 -13.85 -11.91 4.51
C VAL A 90 -14.45 -11.84 3.11
N LEU A 91 -14.11 -10.77 2.39
CA LEU A 91 -14.62 -10.46 1.05
C LEU A 91 -13.54 -10.68 -0.01
N ALA A 92 -12.33 -10.23 0.28
CA ALA A 92 -11.16 -10.40 -0.58
C ALA A 92 -9.89 -10.41 0.26
N ILE A 93 -8.85 -11.04 -0.29
CA ILE A 93 -7.49 -11.02 0.26
C ILE A 93 -6.51 -10.65 -0.83
N CYS A 94 -5.37 -10.06 -0.45
CA CYS A 94 -4.30 -9.79 -1.38
C CYS A 94 -2.92 -10.17 -0.83
N GLU A 95 -2.04 -10.50 -1.75
CA GLU A 95 -0.59 -10.49 -1.55
C GLU A 95 0.00 -9.42 -2.45
N HIS A 96 0.75 -8.50 -1.87
CA HIS A 96 1.33 -7.37 -2.57
C HIS A 96 2.85 -7.34 -2.40
N SER A 97 3.57 -7.64 -3.47
CA SER A 97 5.02 -7.47 -3.54
C SER A 97 5.36 -6.07 -4.06
N LYS A 98 6.06 -5.28 -3.25
CA LYS A 98 6.58 -3.96 -3.62
C LYS A 98 8.11 -3.94 -3.59
N VAL A 99 8.67 -3.03 -4.38
CA VAL A 99 10.12 -2.77 -4.41
C VAL A 99 10.39 -1.31 -4.05
N ASN A 100 11.37 -1.11 -3.17
CA ASN A 100 11.87 0.20 -2.83
C ASN A 100 12.73 0.73 -3.96
N ILE A 101 12.40 1.92 -4.43
CA ILE A 101 13.12 2.63 -5.47
C ILE A 101 13.74 3.88 -4.88
N VAL A 102 14.68 3.70 -3.94
CA VAL A 102 15.51 4.82 -3.46
C VAL A 102 16.37 5.27 -4.64
N ARG A 103 16.08 6.47 -5.17
CA ARG A 103 16.71 7.06 -6.36
C ARG A 103 16.51 6.25 -7.64
N VAL A 104 15.33 6.37 -8.26
CA VAL A 104 15.28 6.22 -9.73
C VAL A 104 15.88 7.48 -10.31
N GLU A 105 17.10 7.42 -10.84
CA GLU A 105 17.55 8.46 -11.77
C GLU A 105 16.66 8.33 -13.01
N LEU A 106 15.71 9.26 -13.18
CA LEU A 106 14.94 9.32 -14.41
C LEU A 106 15.90 9.73 -15.55
N PRO A 107 15.75 9.18 -16.78
CA PRO A 107 16.54 9.64 -17.92
C PRO A 107 16.37 11.17 -18.08
N GLY A 108 17.41 11.93 -17.72
CA GLY A 108 17.42 13.41 -17.77
C GLY A 108 17.52 14.15 -16.43
N GLU A 109 17.54 13.46 -15.27
CA GLU A 109 17.77 14.13 -13.98
C GLU A 109 19.24 14.57 -13.82
N LYS A 110 19.49 15.88 -13.79
CA LYS A 110 20.80 16.43 -13.40
C LYS A 110 20.97 16.30 -11.89
N LYS A 111 22.09 15.71 -11.44
CA LYS A 111 22.50 15.61 -10.03
C LYS A 111 22.48 16.98 -9.35
N GLY A 112 21.47 17.23 -8.52
CA GLY A 112 21.29 18.47 -7.76
C GLY A 112 21.34 18.25 -6.25
N LEU A 113 22.53 18.38 -5.68
CA LEU A 113 22.85 18.93 -4.34
C LEU A 113 21.92 18.61 -3.14
N ARG A 114 22.30 17.61 -2.33
CA ARG A 114 22.33 17.73 -0.85
C ARG A 114 23.01 16.49 -0.25
N GLY A 115 24.22 16.64 0.29
CA GLY A 115 24.88 15.53 1.01
C GLY A 115 26.32 15.72 1.46
N GLU A 116 27.10 16.63 0.88
CA GLU A 116 28.52 16.81 1.28
C GLU A 116 28.75 18.11 2.04
N LYS A 117 28.17 18.25 3.23
CA LYS A 117 28.63 19.27 4.20
C LYS A 117 28.44 18.77 5.63
N LYS A 118 29.17 17.73 6.03
CA LYS A 118 29.51 17.46 7.44
C LYS A 118 30.78 16.60 7.53
N GLU A 119 31.92 17.11 7.05
CA GLU A 119 33.22 16.52 7.45
C GLU A 119 34.46 17.45 7.34
N LYS A 120 34.29 18.77 7.19
CA LYS A 120 35.45 19.68 7.03
C LYS A 120 35.55 20.87 8.00
N GLU A 121 34.74 20.91 9.06
CA GLU A 121 34.91 21.93 10.14
C GLU A 121 35.40 21.34 11.46
N ALA A 122 36.21 20.29 11.39
CA ALA A 122 36.97 19.79 12.53
C ALA A 122 38.40 19.49 12.10
N LYS A 123 39.13 20.52 11.67
CA LYS A 123 40.61 20.64 11.64
C LYS A 123 40.99 21.88 10.82
N LEU A 124 40.95 23.04 11.46
CA LEU A 124 42.09 23.97 11.57
C LEU A 124 41.75 25.07 12.57
#